data_AF-A0A3D0QZY1-F1
#
_entry.id   AF-A0A3D0QZY1-F1
#
_cell.length_a   1.000
_cell.length_b   1.000
_cell.length_c   1.000
_cell.angle_alpha   90.00
_cell.angle_beta   90.00
_cell.angle_gamma   90.00
#
_symmetry.space_group_name_H-M   'P 1'
#
loop_
_entity.id
_entity.type
_entity.pdbx_description
1 polymer ?
#
loop_
_entity_poly.entity_id
_entity_poly.type
_entity_poly.pdbx_seq_one_letter_code
_entity_poly.pdbx_strand_id
1 'polypeptide(L)'
;MASAQGHLADSADNADGEEVPPAFRQAVETLGDARLRPEMEIEPSRPPRRLAPFAHALEAAVVQDGEDLADGRLVLLHDPAGHDAWHGTFRLVTLVRAELEPEMAADPLLPEVCWSWLTGAFEARGVAYGEPSGTVTLAGSHYFGGLADRTPATQIEIRASWTPREGRDGVPDTAAHLTAWCELLCQIGGLPPANGTDAAVVTLPQRRGPERR
;
A
#
# COMPACT_ATOMS: atom_id res chain seq x y z
N MET A 1 21.56 19.38 -29.06
CA MET A 1 21.30 18.23 -29.94
C MET A 1 22.38 17.19 -29.68
N ALA A 2 22.13 16.26 -28.77
CA ALA A 2 22.76 14.93 -28.69
C ALA A 2 22.13 14.22 -27.47
N SER A 3 21.09 13.45 -27.75
CA SER A 3 20.47 12.51 -26.83
C SER A 3 21.44 11.35 -26.59
N ALA A 4 21.54 10.85 -25.36
CA ALA A 4 22.08 9.54 -25.06
C ALA A 4 21.11 8.85 -24.09
N GLN A 5 20.58 7.74 -24.57
CA GLN A 5 19.43 7.00 -24.05
C GLN A 5 19.62 6.46 -22.65
N GLY A 6 18.52 6.41 -21.91
CA GLY A 6 18.42 5.79 -20.60
C GLY A 6 18.69 4.29 -20.65
N HIS A 7 19.35 3.83 -19.60
CA HIS A 7 19.47 2.41 -19.27
C HIS A 7 18.57 2.16 -18.06
N LEU A 8 17.31 1.82 -18.33
CA LEU A 8 16.33 1.39 -17.33
C LEU A 8 16.24 -0.14 -17.36
N ALA A 9 16.55 -0.73 -16.20
CA ALA A 9 16.14 -2.01 -15.66
C ALA A 9 16.28 -3.26 -16.57
N ASP A 10 17.36 -4.00 -16.35
CA ASP A 10 17.48 -5.40 -16.76
C ASP A 10 16.84 -6.33 -15.70
N SER A 11 15.93 -7.17 -16.19
CA SER A 11 15.46 -8.45 -15.64
C SER A 11 14.60 -8.44 -14.36
N ALA A 12 13.28 -8.43 -14.57
CA ALA A 12 12.36 -9.13 -13.68
C ALA A 12 12.75 -10.63 -13.66
N ASP A 13 13.30 -11.07 -12.54
CA ASP A 13 13.78 -12.43 -12.28
C ASP A 13 12.57 -13.40 -12.25
N ASN A 14 12.08 -13.81 -13.43
CA ASN A 14 11.00 -14.78 -13.57
C ASN A 14 11.50 -16.15 -13.12
N ALA A 15 10.78 -16.78 -12.19
CA ALA A 15 11.25 -17.97 -11.50
C ALA A 15 11.40 -19.22 -12.40
N ASP A 16 10.78 -19.28 -13.60
CA ASP A 16 10.71 -20.53 -14.37
C ASP A 16 10.92 -20.39 -15.90
N GLY A 17 11.46 -19.26 -16.39
CA GLY A 17 11.76 -19.10 -17.84
C GLY A 17 10.52 -19.05 -18.75
N GLU A 18 9.34 -18.88 -18.16
CA GLU A 18 8.06 -18.72 -18.86
C GLU A 18 7.93 -17.28 -19.41
N GLU A 19 7.39 -17.14 -20.62
CA GLU A 19 7.20 -15.84 -21.25
C GLU A 19 6.16 -15.02 -20.47
N VAL A 20 6.51 -13.76 -20.13
CA VAL A 20 5.64 -12.90 -19.34
C VAL A 20 4.30 -12.66 -20.06
N PRO A 21 3.15 -13.03 -19.47
CA PRO A 21 1.83 -12.82 -20.06
C PRO A 21 1.59 -11.35 -20.42
N PRO A 22 1.01 -11.06 -21.60
CA PRO A 22 0.71 -9.68 -22.00
C PRO A 22 -0.15 -8.93 -20.96
N ALA A 23 -1.15 -9.60 -20.39
CA ALA A 23 -2.01 -9.04 -19.35
C ALA A 23 -1.22 -8.61 -18.10
N PHE A 24 -0.29 -9.46 -17.64
CA PHE A 24 0.57 -9.12 -16.51
C PHE A 24 1.53 -7.97 -16.82
N ARG A 25 2.14 -7.97 -18.01
CA ARG A 25 3.01 -6.89 -18.46
C ARG A 25 2.25 -5.55 -18.46
N GLN A 26 1.07 -5.52 -19.08
CA GLN A 26 0.21 -4.32 -19.12
C GLN A 26 -0.20 -3.87 -17.72
N ALA A 27 -0.56 -4.81 -16.83
CA ALA A 27 -0.88 -4.52 -15.45
C ALA A 27 0.30 -3.88 -14.69
N VAL A 28 1.53 -4.34 -14.94
CA VAL A 28 2.74 -3.76 -14.34
C VAL A 28 3.06 -2.39 -14.94
N GLU A 29 2.97 -2.22 -16.26
CA GLU A 29 3.20 -0.94 -16.94
C GLU A 29 2.24 0.15 -16.43
N THR A 30 0.96 -0.21 -16.25
CA THR A 30 -0.08 0.72 -15.80
C THR A 30 0.16 1.21 -14.36
N LEU A 31 0.89 0.48 -13.50
CA LEU A 31 1.28 1.00 -12.17
C LEU A 31 2.06 2.32 -12.27
N GLY A 32 2.85 2.51 -13.33
CA GLY A 32 3.61 3.73 -13.58
C GLY A 32 2.76 4.96 -13.92
N ASP A 33 1.50 4.77 -14.29
CA ASP A 33 0.57 5.85 -14.62
C ASP A 33 -0.10 6.47 -13.38
N ALA A 34 0.05 5.84 -12.20
CA ALA A 34 -0.52 6.32 -10.95
C ALA A 34 -0.10 7.77 -10.64
N ARG A 35 -1.06 8.59 -10.22
CA ARG A 35 -0.83 9.97 -9.83
C ARG A 35 -0.77 10.06 -8.32
N LEU A 36 0.46 10.13 -7.81
CA LEU A 36 0.76 10.11 -6.38
C LEU A 36 0.95 11.52 -5.84
N ARG A 37 0.72 11.66 -4.54
CA ARG A 37 1.01 12.87 -3.78
C ARG A 37 2.52 13.11 -3.64
N PRO A 38 2.97 14.36 -3.42
CA PRO A 38 4.38 14.66 -3.25
C PRO A 38 5.01 14.04 -1.99
N GLU A 39 4.22 13.72 -0.96
CA GLU A 39 4.69 13.02 0.24
C GLU A 39 4.91 11.51 0.03
N MET A 40 4.54 10.97 -1.13
CA MET A 40 4.67 9.55 -1.44
C MET A 40 5.98 9.26 -2.15
N GLU A 41 6.83 8.46 -1.54
CA GLU A 41 8.00 7.85 -2.17
C GLU A 41 7.65 6.40 -2.52
N ILE A 42 7.92 5.97 -3.75
CA ILE A 42 7.61 4.61 -4.21
C ILE A 42 8.72 4.07 -5.12
N GLU A 43 9.09 2.81 -4.92
CA GLU A 43 10.08 2.14 -5.75
C GLU A 43 9.81 0.65 -5.95
N PRO A 44 10.27 0.04 -7.06
CA PRO A 44 10.21 -1.40 -7.26
C PRO A 44 11.06 -2.16 -6.24
N SER A 45 10.51 -3.26 -5.71
CA SER A 45 11.23 -4.16 -4.81
C SER A 45 11.17 -5.62 -5.29
N ARG A 46 11.97 -6.50 -4.68
CA ARG A 46 12.02 -7.91 -5.10
C ARG A 46 10.74 -8.63 -4.69
N PRO A 47 9.93 -9.16 -5.61
CA PRO A 47 8.68 -9.83 -5.26
C PRO A 47 8.90 -11.11 -4.44
N PRO A 48 7.92 -11.52 -3.62
CA PRO A 48 7.97 -12.81 -2.94
C PRO A 48 8.00 -13.95 -3.95
N ARG A 49 8.79 -14.98 -3.67
CA ARG A 49 8.88 -16.17 -4.52
C ARG A 49 7.77 -17.16 -4.16
N ARG A 50 7.29 -17.92 -5.15
CA ARG A 50 6.37 -19.08 -4.99
C ARG A 50 4.93 -18.75 -4.54
N LEU A 51 4.51 -17.48 -4.58
CA LEU A 51 3.10 -17.12 -4.33
C LEU A 51 2.24 -17.22 -5.61
N ALA A 52 2.86 -17.00 -6.77
CA ALA A 52 2.23 -17.02 -8.09
C ALA A 52 3.32 -17.28 -9.15
N PRO A 53 2.96 -17.73 -10.36
CA PRO A 53 3.88 -17.81 -11.50
C PRO A 53 4.51 -16.44 -11.84
N PHE A 54 3.72 -15.36 -11.76
CA PHE A 54 4.18 -14.00 -12.03
C PHE A 54 3.87 -13.08 -10.85
N ALA A 55 4.86 -12.27 -10.46
CA ALA A 55 4.72 -11.34 -9.35
C ALA A 55 5.54 -10.06 -9.56
N HIS A 56 4.99 -8.92 -9.13
CA HIS A 56 5.66 -7.62 -9.11
C HIS A 56 5.44 -6.97 -7.75
N ALA A 57 6.43 -6.26 -7.22
CA ALA A 57 6.34 -5.66 -5.91
C ALA A 57 6.83 -4.22 -5.90
N LEU A 58 6.16 -3.40 -5.11
CA LEU A 58 6.48 -2.01 -4.83
C LEU A 58 6.62 -1.85 -3.31
N GLU A 59 7.59 -1.05 -2.90
CA GLU A 59 7.69 -0.50 -1.56
C GLU A 59 7.41 0.99 -1.63
N ALA A 60 6.71 1.51 -0.62
CA ALA A 60 6.39 2.92 -0.54
C ALA A 60 6.48 3.44 0.89
N ALA A 61 6.79 4.72 1.01
CA ALA A 61 6.83 5.45 2.27
C ALA A 61 6.09 6.79 2.12
N VAL A 62 5.45 7.21 3.21
CA VAL A 62 4.90 8.56 3.36
C VAL A 62 5.90 9.37 4.14
N VAL A 63 6.47 10.40 3.52
CA VAL A 63 7.49 11.26 4.12
C VAL A 63 7.00 12.69 4.16
N GLN A 64 6.99 13.31 5.34
CA GLN A 64 6.68 14.73 5.51
C GLN A 64 7.70 15.37 6.47
N ASP A 65 8.23 16.53 6.10
CA ASP A 65 9.21 17.27 6.92
C ASP A 65 10.46 16.45 7.34
N GLY A 66 10.81 15.43 6.56
CA GLY A 66 11.94 14.53 6.82
C GLY A 66 11.65 13.41 7.82
N GLU A 67 10.38 13.20 8.18
CA GLU A 67 9.92 12.09 9.02
C GLU A 67 9.14 11.06 8.19
N ASP A 68 9.45 9.77 8.41
CA ASP A 68 8.69 8.65 7.85
C ASP A 68 7.41 8.45 8.67
N LEU A 69 6.27 8.74 8.08
CA LEU A 69 4.96 8.66 8.74
C LEU A 69 4.32 7.28 8.64
N ALA A 70 4.50 6.61 7.50
CA ALA A 70 4.01 5.26 7.24
C ALA A 70 4.85 4.59 6.15
N ASP A 71 4.98 3.27 6.21
CA ASP A 71 5.60 2.46 5.16
C ASP A 71 4.65 1.35 4.72
N GLY A 72 4.84 0.87 3.51
CA GLY A 72 4.06 -0.24 3.02
C GLY A 72 4.71 -0.95 1.84
N ARG A 73 4.26 -2.18 1.64
CA ARG A 73 4.64 -3.00 0.50
C ARG A 73 3.40 -3.53 -0.19
N LEU A 74 3.31 -3.33 -1.50
CA LEU A 74 2.25 -3.85 -2.36
C LEU A 74 2.83 -4.87 -3.32
N VAL A 75 2.17 -6.03 -3.44
CA VAL A 75 2.56 -7.11 -4.34
C VAL A 75 1.41 -7.44 -5.26
N LEU A 76 1.63 -7.29 -6.57
CA LEU A 76 0.75 -7.79 -7.63
C LEU A 76 1.15 -9.23 -7.96
N LEU A 77 0.20 -10.15 -7.82
CA LEU A 77 0.33 -11.55 -8.18
C LEU A 77 -0.54 -11.84 -9.39
N HIS A 78 -0.07 -12.71 -10.28
CA HIS A 78 -0.84 -13.17 -11.43
C HIS A 78 -0.63 -14.65 -11.70
N ASP A 79 -1.75 -15.35 -11.88
CA ASP A 79 -1.83 -16.73 -12.36
C ASP A 79 -2.76 -16.73 -13.60
N PRO A 80 -2.20 -16.90 -14.82
CA PRO A 80 -2.99 -16.94 -16.05
C PRO A 80 -4.03 -18.07 -16.09
N ALA A 81 -3.82 -19.15 -15.33
CA ALA A 81 -4.77 -20.26 -15.23
C ALA A 81 -5.92 -19.95 -14.26
N GLY A 82 -5.81 -18.86 -13.49
CA GLY A 82 -6.73 -18.51 -12.42
C GLY A 82 -6.42 -19.25 -11.11
N HIS A 83 -6.83 -18.67 -10.00
CA HIS A 83 -6.62 -19.24 -8.67
C HIS A 83 -7.94 -19.23 -7.87
N ASP A 84 -8.38 -20.40 -7.40
CA ASP A 84 -9.68 -20.58 -6.72
C ASP A 84 -9.82 -19.65 -5.52
N ALA A 85 -8.82 -19.59 -4.62
CA ALA A 85 -8.86 -18.73 -3.44
C ALA A 85 -8.86 -17.22 -3.77
N TRP A 86 -8.48 -16.82 -4.98
CA TRP A 86 -8.52 -15.42 -5.41
C TRP A 86 -9.83 -15.12 -6.14
N HIS A 87 -10.55 -16.14 -6.62
CA HIS A 87 -11.70 -15.97 -7.50
C HIS A 87 -11.38 -15.04 -8.69
N GLY A 88 -10.20 -15.23 -9.29
CA GLY A 88 -9.67 -14.43 -10.39
C GLY A 88 -8.24 -14.86 -10.78
N THR A 89 -7.67 -14.16 -11.77
CA THR A 89 -6.30 -14.36 -12.28
C THR A 89 -5.28 -13.44 -11.61
N PHE A 90 -5.73 -12.38 -10.93
CA PHE A 90 -4.88 -11.41 -10.24
C PHE A 90 -5.19 -11.36 -8.74
N ARG A 91 -4.17 -11.06 -7.94
CA ARG A 91 -4.32 -10.76 -6.51
C ARG A 91 -3.35 -9.64 -6.12
N LEU A 92 -3.85 -8.66 -5.38
CA LEU A 92 -3.01 -7.67 -4.70
C LEU A 92 -2.88 -8.07 -3.24
N VAL A 93 -1.66 -8.01 -2.71
CA VAL A 93 -1.33 -8.33 -1.32
C VAL A 93 -0.52 -7.18 -0.74
N THR A 94 -0.85 -6.74 0.47
CA THR A 94 -0.18 -5.63 1.12
C THR A 94 0.17 -5.90 2.57
N LEU A 95 1.25 -5.27 3.00
CA LEU A 95 1.59 -4.97 4.39
C LEU A 95 1.77 -3.45 4.51
N VAL A 96 1.08 -2.81 5.46
CA VAL A 96 1.24 -1.38 5.77
C VAL A 96 1.54 -1.23 7.25
N ARG A 97 2.43 -0.29 7.59
CA ARG A 97 2.87 -0.02 8.96
C ARG A 97 2.97 1.47 9.22
N ALA A 98 2.68 1.85 10.46
CA ALA A 98 2.97 3.18 10.97
C ALA A 98 3.11 3.18 12.49
N GLU A 99 3.79 4.19 13.01
CA GLU A 99 3.74 4.53 14.43
C GLU A 99 2.56 5.47 14.69
N LEU A 100 1.79 5.18 15.74
CA LEU A 100 0.63 5.97 16.13
C LEU A 100 0.91 6.78 17.39
N GLU A 101 0.27 7.95 17.48
CA GLU A 101 0.23 8.70 18.74
C GLU A 101 -0.53 7.89 19.82
N PRO A 102 -0.10 7.95 21.09
CA PRO A 102 -0.73 7.18 22.19
C PRO A 102 -2.24 7.42 22.33
N GLU A 103 -2.70 8.64 22.07
CA GLU A 103 -4.10 9.04 22.16
C GLU A 103 -4.96 8.32 21.12
N MET A 104 -4.42 8.09 19.92
CA MET A 104 -5.11 7.36 18.86
C MET A 104 -5.21 5.87 19.18
N ALA A 105 -4.14 5.30 19.74
CA ALA A 105 -4.08 3.90 20.13
C ALA A 105 -5.11 3.51 21.21
N ALA A 106 -5.68 4.49 21.91
CA ALA A 106 -6.69 4.26 22.94
C ALA A 106 -8.10 4.04 22.39
N ASP A 107 -8.35 4.33 21.10
CA ASP A 107 -9.66 4.13 20.47
C ASP A 107 -9.90 2.63 20.17
N PRO A 108 -10.90 1.98 20.79
CA PRO A 108 -11.20 0.58 20.55
C PRO A 108 -11.72 0.29 19.13
N LEU A 109 -12.18 1.30 18.38
CA LEU A 109 -12.69 1.17 17.01
C LEU A 109 -11.62 1.39 15.94
N LEU A 110 -10.40 1.74 16.36
CA LEU A 110 -9.32 2.05 15.43
C LEU A 110 -9.07 0.92 14.41
N PRO A 111 -9.08 -0.38 14.76
CA PRO A 111 -8.91 -1.45 13.79
C PRO A 111 -9.97 -1.44 12.68
N GLU A 112 -11.25 -1.29 13.04
CA GLU A 112 -12.38 -1.23 12.10
C GLU A 112 -12.32 0.02 11.22
N VAL A 113 -11.93 1.16 11.80
CA VAL A 113 -11.73 2.40 11.06
C VAL A 113 -10.60 2.25 10.04
N CYS A 114 -9.46 1.69 10.43
CA CYS A 114 -8.33 1.46 9.53
C CYS A 114 -8.67 0.50 8.40
N TRP A 115 -9.45 -0.55 8.69
CA TRP A 115 -10.00 -1.43 7.65
C TRP A 115 -10.92 -0.66 6.69
N SER A 116 -11.79 0.21 7.23
CA SER A 116 -12.71 1.02 6.43
C SER A 116 -12.00 2.01 5.49
N TRP A 117 -10.79 2.49 5.84
CA TRP A 117 -10.03 3.37 4.94
C TRP A 117 -9.58 2.65 3.68
N LEU A 118 -9.21 1.37 3.77
CA LEU A 118 -8.83 0.59 2.59
C LEU A 118 -10.03 0.39 1.66
N THR A 119 -11.15 -0.09 2.19
CA THR A 119 -12.35 -0.33 1.37
C THR A 119 -12.97 0.97 0.86
N GLY A 120 -12.97 2.02 1.69
CA GLY A 120 -13.42 3.36 1.36
C GLY A 120 -12.58 4.03 0.28
N ALA A 121 -11.26 3.82 0.25
CA ALA A 121 -10.39 4.34 -0.80
C ALA A 121 -10.72 3.75 -2.18
N PHE A 122 -11.10 2.46 -2.23
CA PHE A 122 -11.60 1.85 -3.47
C PHE A 122 -12.96 2.43 -3.89
N GLU A 123 -13.89 2.54 -2.94
CA GLU A 123 -15.24 3.08 -3.19
C GLU A 123 -15.20 4.54 -3.67
N ALA A 124 -14.40 5.39 -3.03
CA ALA A 124 -14.24 6.80 -3.40
C ALA A 124 -13.71 6.98 -4.83
N ARG A 125 -12.97 6.00 -5.35
CA ARG A 125 -12.45 5.99 -6.73
C ARG A 125 -13.34 5.25 -7.71
N GLY A 126 -14.38 4.55 -7.25
CA GLY A 126 -15.17 3.65 -8.08
C GLY A 126 -14.35 2.47 -8.62
N VAL A 127 -13.30 2.06 -7.91
CA VAL A 127 -12.43 0.95 -8.32
C VAL A 127 -13.09 -0.37 -7.92
N ALA A 128 -13.29 -1.25 -8.89
CA ALA A 128 -13.92 -2.53 -8.65
C ALA A 128 -12.91 -3.54 -8.06
N TYR A 129 -13.28 -4.13 -6.93
CA TYR A 129 -12.49 -5.16 -6.25
C TYR A 129 -13.38 -6.32 -5.78
N GLY A 130 -12.76 -7.43 -5.41
CA GLY A 130 -13.42 -8.62 -4.88
C GLY A 130 -12.59 -9.29 -3.81
N GLU A 131 -13.23 -10.18 -3.04
CA GLU A 131 -12.57 -11.01 -2.04
C GLU A 131 -11.62 -10.26 -1.09
N PRO A 132 -12.00 -9.08 -0.55
CA PRO A 132 -11.15 -8.37 0.40
C PRO A 132 -10.98 -9.20 1.67
N SER A 133 -9.74 -9.39 2.11
CA SER A 133 -9.44 -10.10 3.34
C SER A 133 -8.20 -9.52 4.00
N GLY A 134 -8.13 -9.57 5.32
CA GLY A 134 -7.00 -9.01 6.04
C GLY A 134 -7.14 -9.00 7.55
N THR A 135 -6.15 -8.40 8.19
CA THR A 135 -6.07 -8.17 9.64
C THR A 135 -5.49 -6.79 9.90
N VAL A 136 -6.02 -6.08 10.89
CA VAL A 136 -5.39 -4.90 11.48
C VAL A 136 -4.89 -5.28 12.87
N THR A 137 -3.62 -5.04 13.14
CA THR A 137 -2.96 -5.36 14.41
C THR A 137 -2.42 -4.09 15.05
N LEU A 138 -2.71 -3.90 16.33
CA LEU A 138 -2.14 -2.84 17.16
C LEU A 138 -1.19 -3.46 18.17
N ALA A 139 0.03 -2.95 18.25
CA ALA A 139 1.07 -3.42 19.17
C ALA A 139 1.61 -2.25 19.99
N GLY A 140 1.39 -2.27 21.31
CA GLY A 140 1.90 -1.27 22.24
C GLY A 140 3.18 -1.73 22.94
N SER A 141 4.18 -0.86 22.99
CA SER A 141 5.45 -1.07 23.68
C SER A 141 5.57 -0.15 24.88
N HIS A 142 5.81 -0.73 26.06
CA HIS A 142 6.14 -0.02 27.29
C HIS A 142 7.53 -0.42 27.74
N TYR A 143 8.37 0.54 28.06
CA TYR A 143 9.79 0.32 28.35
C TYR A 143 10.08 0.44 29.84
N PHE A 144 10.94 -0.45 30.36
CA PHE A 144 11.30 -0.54 31.77
C PHE A 144 12.81 -0.74 31.94
N GLY A 145 13.33 -0.52 33.14
CA GLY A 145 14.74 -0.74 33.47
C GLY A 145 15.67 0.13 32.62
N GLY A 146 16.67 -0.48 31.97
CA GLY A 146 17.64 0.24 31.13
C GLY A 146 17.06 0.91 29.88
N LEU A 147 15.77 0.74 29.60
CA LEU A 147 15.05 1.42 28.52
C LEU A 147 14.01 2.43 29.03
N ALA A 148 13.97 2.73 30.34
CA ALA A 148 12.94 3.56 30.95
C ALA A 148 12.86 4.99 30.38
N ASP A 149 13.92 5.51 29.77
CA ASP A 149 13.93 6.83 29.13
C ASP A 149 13.24 6.86 27.76
N ARG A 150 12.81 5.70 27.22
CA ARG A 150 12.08 5.62 25.95
C ARG A 150 10.60 5.91 26.15
N THR A 151 10.05 6.77 25.30
CA THR A 151 8.60 7.01 25.23
C THR A 151 7.89 5.73 24.81
N PRO A 152 6.74 5.37 25.42
CA PRO A 152 5.88 4.31 24.91
C PRO A 152 5.53 4.54 23.44
N ALA A 153 5.44 3.45 22.67
CA ALA A 153 5.17 3.50 21.25
C ALA A 153 4.05 2.52 20.90
N THR A 154 3.15 2.93 20.02
CA THR A 154 2.16 2.03 19.43
C THR A 154 2.43 1.92 17.94
N GLN A 155 2.48 0.69 17.44
CA GLN A 155 2.57 0.40 16.02
C GLN A 155 1.25 -0.17 15.53
N ILE A 156 0.80 0.31 14.38
CA ILE A 156 -0.26 -0.34 13.61
C ILE A 156 0.36 -1.13 12.46
N GLU A 157 -0.20 -2.31 12.20
CA GLU A 157 0.13 -3.13 11.05
C GLU A 157 -1.16 -3.59 10.35
N ILE A 158 -1.31 -3.28 9.07
CA ILE A 158 -2.40 -3.78 8.22
C ILE A 158 -1.84 -4.79 7.24
N ARG A 159 -2.35 -6.02 7.31
CA ARG A 159 -2.14 -7.04 6.29
C ARG A 159 -3.43 -7.20 5.54
N ALA A 160 -3.42 -6.98 4.24
CA ALA A 160 -4.63 -7.13 3.44
C ALA A 160 -4.33 -7.74 2.09
N SER A 161 -5.36 -8.27 1.45
CA SER A 161 -5.31 -8.68 0.06
C SER A 161 -6.69 -8.60 -0.56
N TRP A 162 -6.74 -8.38 -1.86
CA TRP A 162 -7.97 -8.30 -2.63
C TRP A 162 -7.72 -8.72 -4.07
N THR A 163 -8.80 -9.08 -4.76
CA THR A 163 -8.80 -9.42 -6.17
C THR A 163 -9.21 -8.18 -6.96
N PRO A 164 -8.28 -7.53 -7.69
CA PRO A 164 -8.64 -6.41 -8.55
C PRO A 164 -9.49 -6.93 -9.72
N ARG A 165 -10.62 -6.26 -10.02
CA ARG A 165 -11.49 -6.73 -11.10
C ARG A 165 -10.91 -6.32 -12.45
N GLU A 166 -10.78 -7.29 -13.34
CA GLU A 166 -10.29 -7.08 -14.70
C GLU A 166 -11.32 -6.31 -15.54
N GLY A 167 -10.81 -5.44 -16.42
CA GLY A 167 -11.59 -4.78 -17.46
C GLY A 167 -11.98 -5.73 -18.60
N ARG A 168 -12.57 -5.17 -19.66
CA ARG A 168 -12.97 -5.94 -20.85
C ARG A 168 -11.78 -6.56 -21.61
N ASP A 169 -10.60 -6.01 -21.41
CA ASP A 169 -9.32 -6.45 -21.97
C ASP A 169 -8.63 -7.52 -21.11
N GLY A 170 -9.22 -7.93 -19.97
CA GLY A 170 -8.63 -8.92 -19.08
C GLY A 170 -7.49 -8.36 -18.23
N VAL A 171 -7.42 -7.02 -18.05
CA VAL A 171 -6.39 -6.37 -17.24
C VAL A 171 -7.07 -5.49 -16.18
N PRO A 172 -6.66 -5.56 -14.91
CA PRO A 172 -7.18 -4.66 -13.89
C PRO A 172 -6.60 -3.25 -14.03
N ASP A 173 -7.34 -2.24 -13.58
CA ASP A 173 -6.83 -0.86 -13.44
C ASP A 173 -5.88 -0.77 -12.23
N THR A 174 -4.66 -1.26 -12.40
CA THR A 174 -3.64 -1.30 -11.35
C THR A 174 -3.19 0.09 -10.91
N ALA A 175 -3.24 1.10 -11.79
CA ALA A 175 -2.98 2.49 -11.43
C ALA A 175 -3.97 2.98 -10.36
N ALA A 176 -5.27 2.72 -10.57
CA ALA A 176 -6.31 3.15 -9.64
C ALA A 176 -6.23 2.39 -8.30
N HIS A 177 -5.95 1.08 -8.34
CA HIS A 177 -5.70 0.29 -7.13
C HIS A 177 -4.46 0.77 -6.36
N LEU A 178 -3.35 1.05 -7.05
CA LEU A 178 -2.13 1.58 -6.43
C LEU A 178 -2.39 2.94 -5.79
N THR A 179 -3.12 3.82 -6.48
CA THR A 179 -3.47 5.13 -5.95
C THR A 179 -4.34 5.01 -4.70
N ALA A 180 -5.34 4.12 -4.69
CA ALA A 180 -6.17 3.85 -3.51
C ALA A 180 -5.34 3.32 -2.32
N TRP A 181 -4.38 2.44 -2.60
CA TRP A 181 -3.46 1.93 -1.59
C TRP A 181 -2.53 3.03 -1.04
N CYS A 182 -1.99 3.90 -1.89
CA CYS A 182 -1.20 5.07 -1.44
C CYS A 182 -2.01 6.03 -0.57
N GLU A 183 -3.32 6.16 -0.79
CA GLU A 183 -4.19 6.95 0.10
C GLU A 183 -4.39 6.30 1.47
N LEU A 184 -4.47 4.98 1.54
CA LEU A 184 -4.48 4.27 2.82
C LEU A 184 -3.20 4.61 3.61
N LEU A 185 -2.03 4.53 2.97
CA LEU A 185 -0.76 4.90 3.61
C LEU A 185 -0.80 6.36 4.11
N CYS A 186 -1.25 7.30 3.28
CA CYS A 186 -1.37 8.71 3.68
C CYS A 186 -2.29 8.89 4.89
N GLN A 187 -3.46 8.24 4.89
CA GLN A 187 -4.43 8.33 5.99
C GLN A 187 -3.86 7.75 7.29
N ILE A 188 -3.22 6.58 7.22
CA ILE A 188 -2.56 5.95 8.37
C ILE A 188 -1.42 6.80 8.89
N GLY A 189 -0.64 7.43 8.00
CA GLY A 189 0.41 8.39 8.35
C GLY A 189 -0.13 9.73 8.88
N GLY A 190 -1.44 9.91 8.99
CA GLY A 190 -2.05 11.13 9.51
C GLY A 190 -2.03 12.31 8.54
N LEU A 191 -1.88 12.08 7.24
CA LEU A 191 -2.05 13.14 6.24
C LEU A 191 -3.53 13.38 5.94
N PRO A 192 -3.97 14.64 5.81
CA PRO A 192 -5.35 14.94 5.38
C PRO A 192 -5.59 14.45 3.95
N PRO A 193 -6.84 14.10 3.55
CA PRO A 193 -7.19 13.71 2.19
C PRO A 193 -6.73 14.74 1.15
N ALA A 194 -6.25 14.28 0.00
CA ALA A 194 -5.64 15.13 -1.04
C ALA A 194 -6.63 16.15 -1.65
N ASN A 195 -7.91 15.80 -1.66
CA ASN A 195 -9.03 16.59 -2.12
C ASN A 195 -9.85 17.03 -0.91
N GLY A 196 -9.76 18.31 -0.52
CA GLY A 196 -10.49 18.91 0.60
C GLY A 196 -12.02 18.98 0.44
N THR A 197 -12.63 18.00 -0.23
CA THR A 197 -14.08 17.82 -0.28
C THR A 197 -14.56 17.09 0.97
N ASP A 198 -15.43 17.79 1.70
CA ASP A 198 -16.39 17.44 2.77
C ASP A 198 -17.04 16.03 2.73
N ALA A 199 -16.28 14.97 2.53
CA ALA A 199 -16.67 13.65 3.01
C ALA A 199 -16.22 13.58 4.47
N ALA A 200 -17.14 13.24 5.37
CA ALA A 200 -16.91 13.03 6.80
C ALA A 200 -15.99 11.81 7.05
N VAL A 201 -14.81 11.81 6.45
CA VAL A 201 -13.75 10.85 6.68
C VAL A 201 -13.04 11.32 7.93
N VAL A 202 -13.09 10.49 8.97
CA VAL A 202 -12.29 10.70 10.18
C VAL A 202 -10.83 10.58 9.76
N THR A 203 -10.17 11.73 9.64
CA THR A 203 -8.72 11.80 9.41
C THR A 203 -8.01 11.58 10.73
N LEU A 204 -6.92 10.83 10.72
CA LEU A 204 -6.06 10.75 11.89
C LEU A 204 -5.43 12.12 12.18
N PRO A 205 -5.41 12.56 13.46
CA PRO A 205 -4.59 13.70 13.86
C PRO A 205 -3.15 13.50 13.41
N GLN A 206 -2.53 14.54 12.84
CA GLN A 206 -1.13 14.47 12.40
C GLN A 206 -0.21 14.35 13.62
N ARG A 207 0.87 13.56 13.48
CA ARG A 207 1.94 13.48 14.48
C ARG A 207 2.52 14.88 14.72
N ARG A 208 2.39 15.41 15.93
CA ARG A 208 3.06 16.67 16.29
C ARG A 208 4.48 16.36 16.73
N GLY A 209 5.44 16.61 15.84
CA GLY A 209 6.86 16.54 16.19
C GLY A 209 7.21 17.50 17.35
N PRO A 210 8.24 17.19 18.15
CA PRO A 210 8.68 18.09 19.22
C PRO A 210 9.19 19.40 18.61
N GLU A 211 8.60 20.54 19.02
CA GLU A 211 9.08 21.87 18.66
C GLU A 211 10.57 22.01 19.06
N ARG A 212 11.47 22.06 18.07
CA ARG A 212 12.86 22.47 18.31
C ARG A 212 12.85 23.96 18.63
N ARG A 213 12.98 24.30 19.92
CA ARG A 213 13.40 25.64 20.38
C ARG A 213 14.88 25.88 20.15
#